data_AF-A0A971H7L3-F1
#
_entry.id   AF-A0A971H7L3-F1
#
_cell.length_a   1.000
_cell.length_b   1.000
_cell.length_c   1.000
_cell.angle_alpha   90.00
_cell.angle_beta   90.00
_cell.angle_gamma   90.00
#
_symmetry.space_group_name_H-M   'P 1'
#
loop_
_entity.id
_entity.type
_entity.pdbx_description
1 polymer ?
#
loop_
_entity_poly.entity_id
_entity_poly.type
_entity_poly.pdbx_seq_one_letter_code
_entity_poly.pdbx_strand_id
1 'polypeptide(L)'
;EIVKLAQSITEKQRQEMHRLQDIDPKEIVNASYAADASFLREQGELTHLIGVLTSAESAGEHLELVPIRAHTWVVFPNKGPFPTTLQETMANIYAQWLPSANYELVDAPTFSFTKMDPRHENYAYSEVWIAVKQSS
;
A
#
# COMPACT_ATOMS: atom_id res chain seq x y z
N GLU A 1 -14.49 5.37 4.51
CA GLU A 1 -14.33 5.85 3.12
C GLU A 1 -13.66 4.83 2.20
N ILE A 2 -12.60 4.14 2.65
CA ILE A 2 -11.91 3.07 1.89
C ILE A 2 -12.87 1.96 1.40
N VAL A 3 -13.79 1.49 2.24
CA VAL A 3 -14.78 0.46 1.83
C VAL A 3 -15.67 0.94 0.70
N LYS A 4 -16.11 2.22 0.73
CA LYS A 4 -16.92 2.81 -0.35
C LYS A 4 -16.11 2.93 -1.64
N LEU A 5 -14.84 3.34 -1.54
CA LEU A 5 -13.93 3.39 -2.68
C LEU A 5 -13.76 2.00 -3.31
N ALA A 6 -13.47 0.97 -2.50
CA ALA A 6 -13.37 -0.41 -2.98
C ALA A 6 -14.65 -0.89 -3.67
N GLN A 7 -15.82 -0.54 -3.11
CA GLN A 7 -17.13 -0.86 -3.68
C GLN A 7 -17.43 -0.11 -4.98
N SER A 8 -16.87 1.10 -5.18
CA SER A 8 -17.05 1.88 -6.40
C SER A 8 -16.23 1.38 -7.59
N ILE A 9 -15.25 0.50 -7.37
CA ILE A 9 -14.46 -0.10 -8.46
C ILE A 9 -15.40 -0.88 -9.36
N THR A 10 -15.44 -0.52 -10.63
CA THR A 10 -16.27 -1.16 -11.65
C THR A 10 -15.70 -2.51 -12.08
N GLU A 11 -16.52 -3.33 -12.72
CA GLU A 11 -16.07 -4.61 -13.27
C GLU A 11 -14.99 -4.44 -14.36
N LYS A 12 -15.14 -3.43 -15.21
CA LYS A 12 -14.13 -3.10 -16.23
C LYS A 12 -12.79 -2.73 -15.59
N GLN A 13 -12.81 -1.92 -14.52
CA GLN A 13 -11.59 -1.57 -13.77
C GLN A 13 -10.96 -2.80 -13.12
N ARG A 14 -11.76 -3.71 -12.54
CA ARG A 14 -11.25 -4.99 -12.00
C ARG A 14 -10.55 -5.83 -13.07
N GLN A 15 -11.17 -6.01 -14.22
CA GLN A 15 -10.60 -6.78 -15.32
C GLN A 15 -9.30 -6.16 -15.83
N GLU A 16 -9.26 -4.84 -15.97
CA GLU A 16 -8.07 -4.12 -16.41
C GLU A 16 -6.94 -4.19 -15.38
N MET A 17 -7.24 -4.02 -14.08
CA MET A 17 -6.26 -4.24 -13.02
C MET A 17 -5.69 -5.66 -13.07
N HIS A 18 -6.56 -6.66 -13.26
CA HIS A 18 -6.11 -8.05 -13.35
C HIS A 18 -5.23 -8.32 -14.59
N ARG A 19 -5.47 -7.60 -15.69
CA ARG A 19 -4.64 -7.66 -16.91
C ARG A 19 -3.26 -7.02 -16.71
N LEU A 20 -3.19 -5.93 -15.95
CA LEU A 20 -1.97 -5.13 -15.75
C LEU A 20 -1.05 -5.66 -14.64
N GLN A 21 -1.56 -6.50 -13.75
CA GLN A 21 -0.86 -6.99 -12.56
C GLN A 21 0.28 -7.97 -12.92
N ASP A 22 1.48 -7.44 -13.16
CA ASP A 22 2.66 -8.21 -13.57
C ASP A 22 3.84 -8.14 -12.57
N ILE A 23 3.77 -7.27 -11.56
CA ILE A 23 4.79 -7.11 -10.51
C ILE A 23 4.34 -7.77 -9.20
N ASP A 24 5.26 -8.47 -8.52
CA ASP A 24 5.02 -9.03 -7.19
C ASP A 24 4.67 -7.92 -6.18
N PRO A 25 3.67 -8.11 -5.31
CA PRO A 25 3.10 -9.40 -4.88
C PRO A 25 1.97 -9.94 -5.76
N LYS A 26 1.64 -9.28 -6.88
CA LYS A 26 0.50 -9.62 -7.74
C LYS A 26 -0.81 -9.70 -6.96
N GLU A 27 -1.02 -8.70 -6.11
CA GLU A 27 -2.25 -8.52 -5.34
C GLU A 27 -2.87 -7.16 -5.62
N ILE A 28 -4.13 -6.99 -5.21
CA ILE A 28 -4.72 -5.66 -5.08
C ILE A 28 -4.05 -4.99 -3.88
N VAL A 29 -3.48 -3.82 -4.12
CA VAL A 29 -2.79 -3.03 -3.11
C VAL A 29 -3.62 -1.82 -2.68
N ASN A 30 -3.53 -1.51 -1.40
CA ASN A 30 -3.93 -0.24 -0.83
C ASN A 30 -2.67 0.59 -0.66
N ALA A 31 -2.56 1.70 -1.38
CA ALA A 31 -1.44 2.62 -1.27
C ALA A 31 -1.89 3.92 -0.62
N SER A 32 -1.02 4.47 0.22
CA SER A 32 -1.20 5.73 0.90
C SER A 32 -0.05 6.64 0.55
N TYR A 33 -0.37 7.80 -0.03
CA TYR A 33 0.59 8.82 -0.39
C TYR A 33 0.49 9.98 0.60
N ALA A 34 1.63 10.39 1.14
CA ALA A 34 1.74 11.70 1.74
C ALA A 34 1.89 12.68 0.59
N ALA A 35 0.77 13.28 0.16
CA ALA A 35 0.82 14.38 -0.78
C ALA A 35 1.65 15.52 -0.16
N ASP A 36 2.90 15.61 -0.61
CA ASP A 36 3.75 16.80 -0.69
C ASP A 36 3.88 17.66 0.57
N ALA A 37 5.05 17.54 1.22
CA ALA A 37 5.88 18.64 1.75
C ALA A 37 5.20 19.76 2.56
N SER A 38 4.07 19.47 3.21
CA SER A 38 3.32 20.44 4.05
C SER A 38 3.04 19.91 5.45
N PHE A 39 3.81 18.92 5.91
CA PHE A 39 3.73 18.35 7.27
C PHE A 39 4.01 19.36 8.41
N LEU A 40 4.36 20.61 8.09
CA LEU A 40 4.43 21.72 9.05
C LEU A 40 3.07 22.39 9.34
N ARG A 41 1.98 21.93 8.70
CA ARG A 41 0.62 22.36 9.04
C ARG A 41 -0.22 21.11 9.26
N GLU A 42 -0.82 20.99 10.44
CA GLU A 42 -1.61 19.86 10.95
C GLU A 42 -2.92 19.61 10.14
N GLN A 43 -2.84 19.49 8.81
CA GLN A 43 -3.95 19.35 7.86
C GLN A 43 -3.55 18.60 6.57
N GLY A 44 -2.70 17.57 6.65
CA GLY A 44 -2.36 16.77 5.47
C GLY A 44 -3.50 15.81 5.08
N GLU A 45 -4.15 16.04 3.93
CA GLU A 45 -5.06 15.05 3.35
C GLU A 45 -4.25 13.86 2.82
N LEU A 46 -4.44 12.68 3.42
CA LEU A 46 -3.82 11.45 2.95
C LEU A 46 -4.57 10.94 1.72
N THR A 47 -3.89 10.86 0.59
CA THR A 47 -4.48 10.26 -0.61
C THR A 47 -4.41 8.75 -0.50
N HIS A 48 -5.57 8.09 -0.55
CA HIS A 48 -5.69 6.64 -0.53
C HIS A 48 -6.02 6.11 -1.93
N LEU A 49 -5.22 5.18 -2.41
CA LEU A 49 -5.35 4.55 -3.72
C LEU A 49 -5.61 3.05 -3.56
N ILE A 50 -6.44 2.49 -4.44
CA ILE A 50 -6.63 1.04 -4.57
C ILE A 50 -6.23 0.69 -6.00
N GLY A 51 -5.29 -0.24 -6.16
CA GLY A 51 -4.76 -0.58 -7.49
C GLY A 51 -3.97 -1.88 -7.50
N VAL A 52 -3.12 -2.03 -8.51
CA VAL A 52 -2.17 -3.14 -8.68
C VAL A 52 -0.81 -2.58 -9.06
N LEU A 53 0.25 -3.34 -8.80
CA LEU A 53 1.59 -2.98 -9.29
C LEU A 53 1.76 -3.46 -10.73
N THR A 54 2.26 -2.57 -11.59
CA THR A 54 2.45 -2.87 -13.01
C THR A 54 3.73 -2.26 -13.57
N SER A 55 4.33 -2.92 -14.56
CA SER A 55 5.41 -2.38 -15.39
C SER A 55 4.91 -1.70 -16.68
N ALA A 56 3.60 -1.68 -16.92
CA ALA A 56 2.99 -1.11 -18.12
C ALA A 56 3.17 0.41 -18.20
N GLU A 57 3.37 0.92 -19.42
CA GLU A 57 3.52 2.35 -19.69
C GLU A 57 2.18 3.05 -19.95
N SER A 58 1.08 2.29 -20.10
CA SER A 58 -0.27 2.83 -20.25
C SER A 58 -1.30 1.97 -19.53
N ALA A 59 -2.28 2.66 -18.95
CA ALA A 59 -3.52 2.04 -18.48
C ALA A 59 -4.65 2.40 -19.45
N GLY A 60 -5.64 1.52 -19.61
CA GLY A 60 -6.85 1.84 -20.37
C GLY A 60 -7.64 3.02 -19.77
N GLU A 61 -8.71 3.45 -20.44
CA GLU A 61 -9.48 4.69 -20.17
C GLU A 61 -10.16 4.80 -18.78
N HIS A 62 -9.91 3.87 -17.86
CA HIS A 62 -10.60 3.77 -16.57
C HIS A 62 -9.67 3.68 -15.35
N LEU A 63 -8.36 3.69 -15.58
CA LEU A 63 -7.35 3.65 -14.53
C LEU A 63 -6.29 4.71 -14.82
N GLU A 64 -5.69 5.21 -13.75
CA GLU A 64 -4.56 6.12 -13.81
C GLU A 64 -3.29 5.36 -13.44
N LEU A 65 -2.18 5.67 -14.13
CA LEU A 65 -0.86 5.18 -13.75
C LEU A 65 -0.18 6.20 -12.85
N VAL A 66 0.26 5.74 -11.68
CA VAL A 66 1.08 6.52 -10.77
C VAL A 66 2.53 6.05 -10.91
N PRO A 67 3.43 6.86 -11.52
CA PRO A 67 4.81 6.45 -11.72
C PRO A 67 5.56 6.45 -10.39
N ILE A 68 6.16 5.31 -10.03
CA ILE A 68 6.98 5.15 -8.84
C ILE A 68 8.38 4.71 -9.30
N ARG A 69 9.42 5.40 -8.82
CA ARG A 69 10.80 5.03 -9.12
C ARG A 69 11.18 3.75 -8.37
N ALA A 70 12.23 3.07 -8.83
CA ALA A 70 12.79 1.95 -8.09
C ALA A 70 13.35 2.42 -6.74
N HIS A 71 12.95 1.75 -5.66
CA HIS A 71 13.38 2.02 -4.29
C HIS A 71 13.79 0.72 -3.60
N THR A 72 14.49 0.84 -2.48
CA THR A 72 14.62 -0.27 -1.54
C THR A 72 13.34 -0.32 -0.71
N TRP A 73 12.74 -1.51 -0.59
CA TRP A 73 11.51 -1.71 0.16
C TRP A 73 11.77 -2.61 1.37
N VAL A 74 11.23 -2.23 2.52
CA VAL A 74 11.17 -3.11 3.69
C VAL A 74 9.76 -3.66 3.79
N VAL A 75 9.67 -4.98 3.98
CA VAL A 75 8.41 -5.73 3.99
C VAL A 75 8.14 -6.24 5.39
N PHE A 76 6.94 -5.96 5.89
CA PHE A 76 6.47 -6.40 7.21
C PHE A 76 5.28 -7.34 7.05
N PRO A 77 5.53 -8.65 6.91
CA PRO A 77 4.47 -9.65 6.87
C PRO A 77 3.80 -9.77 8.24
N ASN A 78 2.49 -9.91 8.24
CA ASN A 78 1.70 -10.11 9.45
C ASN A 78 0.54 -11.06 9.18
N LYS A 79 0.13 -11.80 10.21
CA LYS A 79 -1.00 -12.72 10.16
C LYS A 79 -1.76 -12.68 11.48
N GLY A 80 -3.06 -12.44 11.43
CA GLY A 80 -3.89 -12.35 12.63
C GLY A 80 -5.28 -11.77 12.35
N PRO A 81 -6.01 -11.37 13.42
CA PRO A 81 -7.29 -10.69 13.30
C PRO A 81 -7.23 -9.44 12.40
N PHE A 82 -8.10 -9.38 11.39
CA PHE A 82 -8.18 -8.28 10.46
C PHE A 82 -9.37 -7.36 10.79
N PRO A 83 -9.21 -6.02 10.76
CA PRO A 83 -8.03 -5.26 10.33
C PRO A 83 -6.99 -4.97 11.43
N THR A 84 -7.23 -5.40 12.67
CA THR A 84 -6.44 -5.00 13.85
C THR A 84 -4.95 -5.28 13.71
N THR A 85 -4.56 -6.50 13.33
CA THR A 85 -3.14 -6.88 13.21
C THR A 85 -2.40 -6.05 12.15
N LEU A 86 -3.05 -5.70 11.05
CA LEU A 86 -2.47 -4.84 10.02
C LEU A 86 -2.25 -3.40 10.55
N GLN A 87 -3.24 -2.86 11.25
CA GLN A 87 -3.18 -1.51 11.83
C GLN A 87 -2.10 -1.42 12.92
N GLU A 88 -2.02 -2.41 13.80
CA GLU A 88 -0.97 -2.51 14.81
C GLU A 88 0.42 -2.65 14.19
N THR A 89 0.56 -3.46 13.13
CA THR A 89 1.82 -3.58 12.39
C THR A 89 2.24 -2.22 11.82
N MET A 90 1.32 -1.51 11.17
CA MET A 90 1.57 -0.16 10.65
C MET A 90 2.03 0.79 11.77
N ALA A 91 1.31 0.83 12.90
CA ALA A 91 1.67 1.68 14.03
C ALA A 91 3.06 1.36 14.60
N ASN A 92 3.39 0.07 14.76
CA ASN A 92 4.69 -0.37 15.27
C ASN A 92 5.84 -0.05 14.31
N ILE A 93 5.61 -0.12 13.00
CA ILE A 93 6.60 0.29 11.99
C ILE A 93 7.04 1.74 12.24
N TYR A 94 6.08 2.67 12.34
CA TYR A 94 6.41 4.10 12.49
C TYR A 94 6.84 4.48 13.92
N ALA A 95 6.29 3.82 14.95
CA ALA A 95 6.54 4.19 16.34
C ALA A 95 7.79 3.51 16.94
N GLN A 96 8.17 2.33 16.45
CA GLN A 96 9.22 1.51 17.07
C GLN A 96 10.33 1.14 16.10
N TRP A 97 9.99 0.56 14.95
CA TRP A 97 11.01 0.08 14.01
C TRP A 97 11.73 1.25 13.35
N LEU A 98 11.01 2.20 12.76
CA LEU A 98 11.59 3.30 12.01
C LEU A 98 12.53 4.18 12.84
N PRO A 99 12.21 4.58 14.10
CA PRO A 99 13.13 5.36 14.93
C PRO A 99 14.40 4.63 15.36
N SER A 100 14.39 3.28 15.33
CA SER A 100 15.55 2.45 15.72
C SER A 100 16.29 1.84 14.53
N ALA A 101 15.75 1.98 13.32
CA ALA A 101 16.32 1.45 12.09
C ALA A 101 17.38 2.42 11.53
N ASN A 102 18.39 1.87 10.86
CA ASN A 102 19.36 2.66 10.07
C ASN A 102 18.80 2.98 8.67
N TYR A 103 17.51 3.28 8.59
CA TYR A 103 16.77 3.56 7.36
C TYR A 103 15.92 4.82 7.52
N GLU A 104 15.86 5.62 6.46
CA GLU A 104 14.97 6.77 6.36
C GLU A 104 13.89 6.50 5.30
N LEU A 105 12.68 6.99 5.53
CA LEU A 105 11.63 6.98 4.52
C LEU A 105 12.04 7.86 3.32
N VAL A 106 11.66 7.41 2.14
CA VAL A 106 11.75 8.21 0.91
C VAL A 106 10.37 8.71 0.53
N ASP A 107 10.34 9.73 -0.33
CA ASP A 107 9.11 10.28 -0.89
C ASP A 107 8.50 9.31 -1.93
N ALA A 108 7.87 8.25 -1.42
CA ALA A 108 7.16 7.25 -2.18
C ALA A 108 5.96 6.71 -1.37
N PRO A 109 4.91 6.22 -2.03
CA PRO A 109 3.75 5.67 -1.35
C PRO A 109 4.14 4.48 -0.46
N THR A 110 3.56 4.42 0.73
CA THR A 110 3.48 3.16 1.50
C THR A 110 2.33 2.35 0.95
N PHE A 111 2.48 1.04 0.80
CA PHE A 111 1.36 0.19 0.37
C PHE A 111 1.22 -1.10 1.17
N SER A 112 0.05 -1.71 1.08
CA SER A 112 -0.23 -3.00 1.70
C SER A 112 -1.18 -3.82 0.85
N PHE A 113 -1.14 -5.14 1.00
CA PHE A 113 -2.19 -6.04 0.50
C PHE A 113 -2.68 -6.95 1.62
N THR A 114 -3.82 -7.59 1.40
CA THR A 114 -4.45 -8.48 2.39
C THR A 114 -5.09 -9.68 1.70
N LYS A 115 -4.83 -10.88 2.22
CA LYS A 115 -5.43 -12.15 1.83
C LYS A 115 -6.21 -12.70 3.01
N MET A 116 -7.54 -12.69 2.91
CA MET A 116 -8.40 -13.27 3.94
C MET A 116 -8.13 -14.78 4.07
N ASP A 117 -8.05 -15.29 5.29
CA ASP A 117 -7.86 -16.71 5.56
C ASP A 117 -9.17 -17.46 5.23
N PRO A 118 -9.17 -18.41 4.29
CA PRO A 118 -10.39 -19.12 3.89
C PRO A 118 -10.89 -20.10 4.96
N ARG A 119 -10.09 -20.40 5.99
CA ARG A 119 -10.40 -21.37 7.04
C ARG A 119 -10.73 -20.70 8.38
N HIS A 120 -10.38 -19.44 8.55
CA HIS A 120 -10.57 -18.70 9.79
C HIS A 120 -11.21 -17.35 9.51
N GLU A 121 -12.47 -17.21 9.92
CA GLU A 121 -13.20 -15.96 9.78
C GLU A 121 -12.46 -14.82 10.51
N ASN A 122 -12.44 -13.64 9.90
CA ASN A 122 -11.78 -12.44 10.41
C ASN A 122 -10.26 -12.55 10.59
N TYR A 123 -9.59 -13.56 10.03
CA TYR A 123 -8.13 -13.62 9.97
C TYR A 123 -7.66 -13.32 8.56
N ALA A 124 -6.49 -12.70 8.46
CA ALA A 124 -5.84 -12.47 7.18
C ALA A 124 -4.33 -12.58 7.29
N TYR A 125 -3.70 -12.88 6.15
CA TYR A 125 -2.30 -12.58 5.92
C TYR A 125 -2.19 -11.25 5.17
N SER A 126 -1.33 -10.37 5.65
CA SER A 126 -1.10 -9.06 5.03
C SER A 126 0.38 -8.75 5.02
N GLU A 127 0.78 -7.84 4.15
CA GLU A 127 2.11 -7.27 4.17
C GLU A 127 2.01 -5.75 4.09
N VAL A 128 2.87 -5.06 4.84
CA VAL A 128 3.10 -3.62 4.71
C VAL A 128 4.46 -3.40 4.05
N TRP A 129 4.48 -2.55 3.04
CA TRP A 129 5.65 -2.23 2.23
C TRP A 129 5.94 -0.74 2.36
N ILE A 130 7.12 -0.42 2.89
CA ILE A 130 7.61 0.96 2.99
C ILE A 130 8.88 1.12 2.15
N ALA A 131 8.96 2.21 1.41
CA ALA A 131 10.15 2.56 0.66
C ALA A 131 11.14 3.29 1.58
N VAL A 132 12.41 2.90 1.51
CA VAL A 132 13.48 3.45 2.33
C VAL A 132 14.76 3.69 1.54
N LYS A 133 15.64 4.48 2.15
CA LYS A 133 17.07 4.57 1.83
C LYS A 133 17.87 4.33 3.11
N GLN A 134 19.12 3.91 2.98
CA GLN A 134 20.01 3.77 4.11
C GLN A 134 20.29 5.14 4.73
N SER A 135 20.21 5.25 6.06
CA SER A 135 20.62 6.46 6.77
C SER A 135 22.12 6.70 6.53
N SER A 136 22.46 7.94 6.19
CA SER A 136 23.86 8.37 5.97
C SER A 136 24.55 8.73 7.29
#